data_AF-A0A923U8J2-F1
#
_entry.id   AF-A0A923U8J2-F1
#
_cell.length_a   1.000
_cell.length_b   1.000
_cell.length_c   1.000
_cell.angle_alpha   90.00
_cell.angle_beta   90.00
_cell.angle_gamma   90.00
#
_symmetry.space_group_name_H-M   'P 1'
#
loop_
_entity.id
_entity.type
_entity.pdbx_description
1 polymer ?
#
loop_
_entity_poly.entity_id
_entity_poly.type
_entity_poly.pdbx_seq_one_letter_code
_entity_poly.pdbx_strand_id
1 'polypeptide(L)' 'MLSGFTGWHALVLLVIVVLLFGATKLPGLAKSVGQSMKIFKNEVKAEEKPAPPSDGAQVNQTSPEVRAQTDSTNPSAKP' A
#
# COMPACT_ATOMS: atom_id res chain seq x y z
N MET A 1 8.28 -40.55 3.83
CA MET A 1 8.34 -40.28 2.37
C MET A 1 7.65 -38.96 2.04
N LEU A 2 8.08 -37.82 2.61
CA LEU A 2 7.44 -36.50 2.39
C LEU A 2 8.46 -35.33 2.31
N SER A 3 9.76 -35.59 2.27
CA SER A 3 10.80 -34.55 2.31
C SER A 3 11.11 -33.91 0.95
N GLY A 4 10.22 -34.07 -0.04
CA GLY A 4 10.42 -33.65 -1.43
C GLY A 4 9.87 -32.26 -1.80
N PHE A 5 9.11 -31.60 -0.91
CA PHE A 5 8.63 -30.23 -1.16
C PHE A 5 9.69 -29.20 -0.79
N THR A 6 10.77 -29.28 -1.56
CA THR A 6 11.84 -28.31 -1.62
C THR A 6 11.25 -26.91 -1.79
N GLY A 7 11.58 -26.00 -0.89
CA GLY A 7 11.25 -24.57 -1.02
C GLY A 7 11.71 -23.96 -2.35
N TRP A 8 12.54 -24.69 -3.11
CA TRP A 8 12.85 -24.41 -4.50
C TRP A 8 11.63 -24.25 -5.41
N HIS A 9 10.57 -25.05 -5.23
CA HIS A 9 9.36 -24.89 -6.04
C HIS A 9 8.65 -23.55 -5.77
N ALA A 10 8.62 -23.12 -4.51
CA ALA A 10 8.06 -21.83 -4.14
C ALA A 10 8.87 -20.67 -4.74
N LEU A 11 10.21 -20.80 -4.78
CA LEU A 11 11.09 -19.83 -5.42
C LEU A 11 10.84 -19.74 -6.94
N VAL A 12 10.71 -20.89 -7.62
CA VAL A 12 10.39 -20.93 -9.06
C VAL A 12 9.03 -20.29 -9.34
N LEU A 13 8.01 -20.57 -8.51
CA LEU A 13 6.70 -19.95 -8.63
C LEU A 13 6.76 -18.42 -8.45
N LEU A 14 7.53 -17.95 -7.45
CA LEU A 14 7.76 -16.52 -7.21
C LEU A 14 8.38 -15.86 -8.45
N VAL A 15 9.38 -16.49 -9.05
CA VAL A 15 10.02 -15.99 -10.28
C VAL A 15 9.02 -15.86 -11.41
N ILE A 16 8.17 -16.88 -11.63
CA ILE A 16 7.13 -16.83 -12.68
C ILE A 16 6.15 -15.68 -12.44
N VAL A 17 5.71 -15.46 -11.20
CA VAL A 17 4.83 -14.35 -10.84
C VAL A 17 5.52 -13.00 -11.10
N VAL A 18 6.80 -12.85 -10.74
CA VAL A 18 7.57 -11.64 -11.02
C VAL A 18 7.71 -11.39 -12.52
N LEU A 19 7.87 -12.43 -13.34
CA LEU A 19 7.94 -12.29 -14.80
C LEU A 19 6.60 -11.85 -15.41
N LEU A 20 5.48 -12.40 -14.93
CA LEU A 20 4.13 -12.07 -15.42
C LEU A 20 3.69 -10.66 -15.01
N PHE A 21 3.91 -10.31 -13.74
CA PHE A 21 3.45 -9.04 -13.17
C PHE A 21 4.49 -7.92 -13.31
N GLY A 22 5.76 -8.26 -13.48
CA GLY A 22 6.89 -7.34 -13.50
C GLY A 22 7.32 -6.86 -12.11
N ALA A 23 8.59 -6.48 -11.99
CA ALA A 23 9.18 -5.98 -10.75
C ALA A 23 8.56 -4.65 -10.25
N THR A 24 7.86 -3.91 -11.09
CA THR A 24 7.26 -2.60 -10.75
C THR A 24 5.86 -2.70 -10.16
N LYS A 25 5.10 -3.76 -10.45
CA LYS A 25 3.72 -3.93 -9.94
C LYS A 25 3.67 -4.66 -8.60
N LEU A 26 4.58 -5.60 -8.36
CA LEU A 26 4.72 -6.29 -7.07
C LEU A 26 4.86 -5.36 -5.85
N PRO A 27 5.77 -4.36 -5.83
CA PRO A 27 5.92 -3.50 -4.66
C PRO A 27 4.68 -2.62 -4.44
N GLY A 28 3.99 -2.19 -5.49
CA GLY A 28 2.74 -1.44 -5.38
C GLY A 28 1.62 -2.25 -4.74
N LEU A 29 1.42 -3.49 -5.21
CA LEU A 29 0.40 -4.41 -4.68
C LEU A 29 0.73 -4.85 -3.24
N ALA A 30 2.00 -5.13 -2.94
CA ALA A 30 2.43 -5.48 -1.59
C ALA A 30 2.21 -4.31 -0.62
N LYS A 31 2.45 -3.06 -1.06
CA LYS A 31 2.26 -1.87 -0.25
C LYS A 31 0.78 -1.64 0.08
N SER A 32 -0.13 -1.77 -0.89
CA SER A 32 -1.57 -1.57 -0.65
C SER A 32 -2.15 -2.66 0.26
N VAL A 33 -1.84 -3.93 0.00
CA VAL A 33 -2.28 -5.07 0.83
C VAL A 33 -1.68 -4.97 2.25
N GLY A 34 -0.40 -4.63 2.36
CA GLY A 34 0.28 -4.43 3.64
C GLY A 34 -0.33 -3.30 4.48
N GLN A 35 -0.78 -2.22 3.83
CA GLN A 35 -1.43 -1.10 4.51
C GLN A 35 -2.81 -1.51 5.08
N SER A 36 -3.61 -2.24 4.31
CA SER A 36 -4.89 -2.81 4.79
C SER A 36 -4.67 -3.82 5.93
N MET A 37 -3.67 -4.70 5.82
CA MET A 37 -3.32 -5.65 6.87
C MET A 37 -2.81 -4.96 8.14
N LYS A 38 -2.06 -3.85 8.03
CA LYS A 38 -1.57 -3.07 9.18
C LYS A 38 -2.74 -2.49 9.98
N ILE A 39 -3.71 -1.89 9.29
CA ILE A 39 -4.91 -1.34 9.93
C ILE A 39 -5.67 -2.46 10.64
N PHE A 40 -5.98 -3.56 9.94
CA PHE A 40 -6.68 -4.70 10.53
C PHE A 40 -5.94 -5.29 11.74
N LYS A 41 -4.61 -5.40 11.68
CA LYS A 41 -3.80 -5.88 12.81
C LYS A 41 -3.81 -4.92 14.00
N ASN A 42 -3.83 -3.61 13.74
CA ASN A 42 -3.86 -2.59 14.79
C ASN A 42 -5.21 -2.55 15.50
N GLU A 43 -6.32 -2.61 14.76
CA GLU A 43 -7.67 -2.65 15.35
C GLU A 43 -7.85 -3.91 16.21
N VAL A 44 -7.48 -5.09 15.68
CA VAL A 44 -7.58 -6.36 16.44
C VAL A 44 -6.70 -6.37 17.69
N LYS A 45 -5.51 -5.73 17.65
CA LYS A 45 -4.63 -5.61 18.83
C LYS A 45 -5.13 -4.59 19.85
N ALA A 46 -5.84 -3.56 19.41
CA ALA A 46 -6.43 -2.56 20.30
C ALA A 46 -7.59 -3.12 21.14
N GLU A 47 -8.31 -4.13 20.61
CA GLU A 47 -9.37 -4.82 21.35
C GLU A 47 -8.81 -5.77 22.44
N GLU A 48 -7.58 -6.28 22.30
CA GLU A 48 -6.96 -7.20 23.26
C GLU A 48 -6.17 -6.51 24.39
N LYS A 49 -5.84 -5.21 24.29
CA LYS A 49 -5.08 -4.48 25.33
C LYS A 49 -5.27 -2.96 25.30
N PRO A 50 -5.45 -2.26 26.44
CA PRO A 50 -5.53 -0.80 26.45
C PRO A 50 -4.14 -0.14 26.34
N ALA A 51 -4.01 0.82 25.39
CA ALA A 51 -2.97 1.87 25.19
C ALA A 51 -1.85 1.63 24.14
N PRO A 52 -1.14 2.71 23.69
CA PRO A 52 -1.52 3.97 23.02
C PRO A 52 -1.00 3.98 21.54
N PRO A 53 -1.14 5.07 20.72
CA PRO A 53 -1.02 4.97 19.27
C PRO A 53 0.46 4.87 18.83
N SER A 54 0.74 3.94 17.91
CA SER A 54 2.03 3.89 17.21
C SER A 54 1.85 4.39 15.78
N ASP A 55 2.56 5.47 15.50
CA ASP A 55 2.51 6.33 14.33
C ASP A 55 2.34 5.63 12.98
N GLY A 56 1.46 6.23 12.18
CA GLY A 56 1.43 6.08 10.74
C GLY A 56 2.71 6.62 10.14
N ALA A 57 3.66 5.74 9.83
CA ALA A 57 4.71 6.03 8.88
C ALA A 57 4.08 6.40 7.53
N GLN A 58 3.98 7.71 7.29
CA GLN A 58 3.75 8.29 5.98
C GLN A 58 4.79 7.71 5.01
N VAL A 59 4.32 7.14 3.90
CA VAL A 59 5.15 7.04 2.70
C VAL A 59 4.68 8.13 1.76
N ASN A 60 5.42 9.22 1.85
CA ASN A 60 5.49 10.33 0.91
C ASN A 60 5.49 9.80 -0.54
N GLN A 61 4.45 10.13 -1.30
CA GLN A 61 4.54 10.28 -2.77
C GLN A 61 4.24 11.75 -3.10
N THR A 62 5.29 12.56 -3.00
CA THR A 62 5.45 13.77 -3.80
C THR A 62 5.82 13.28 -5.20
N SER A 63 5.11 13.62 -6.28
CA SER A 63 5.30 14.83 -7.11
C SER A 63 4.49 14.65 -8.43
N PRO A 64 4.33 15.64 -9.33
CA PRO A 64 3.66 16.95 -9.22
C PRO A 64 2.65 17.19 -10.37
N GLU A 65 1.40 17.61 -10.10
CA GLU A 65 0.55 18.27 -11.11
C GLU A 65 -0.42 19.24 -10.42
N VAL A 66 0.14 20.21 -9.71
CA VAL A 66 -0.54 21.47 -9.37
C VAL A 66 0.15 22.54 -10.20
N ARG A 67 -0.22 22.63 -11.48
CA ARG A 67 0.01 23.81 -12.34
C ARG A 67 -0.79 23.71 -13.64
N ALA A 68 -2.10 23.80 -13.51
CA ALA A 68 -2.96 24.37 -14.55
C ALA A 68 -4.12 25.12 -13.88
N GLN A 69 -3.77 26.18 -13.14
CA GLN A 69 -4.70 27.29 -12.98
C GLN A 69 -4.87 27.92 -14.36
N THR A 70 -6.06 27.77 -14.94
CA THR A 70 -6.67 28.75 -15.85
C THR A 70 -8.10 28.87 -15.34
N ASP A 71 -8.37 29.83 -14.46
CA ASP A 71 -8.95 31.13 -14.84
C ASP A 71 -10.43 30.99 -15.25
N SER A 72 -11.31 31.84 -14.70
CA SER A 72 -12.80 31.84 -14.79
C SER A 72 -13.51 30.96 -13.75
N THR A 73 -14.39 31.40 -12.83
CA THR A 73 -15.08 32.67 -12.55
C THR A 73 -15.62 32.61 -11.11
N ASN A 74 -15.16 33.48 -10.22
CA ASN A 74 -15.97 33.87 -9.05
C ASN A 74 -15.64 35.33 -8.72
N PRO A 75 -16.54 36.25 -9.08
CA PRO A 75 -17.09 37.10 -8.02
C PRO A 75 -18.54 37.51 -8.29
N SER A 76 -19.46 37.12 -7.41
CA SER A 76 -20.69 37.87 -7.13
C SER A 76 -21.20 37.42 -5.76
N ALA A 77 -20.76 38.02 -4.65
CA ALA A 77 -21.14 39.36 -4.19
C ALA A 77 -22.68 39.50 -4.16
N LYS A 78 -23.25 39.23 -3.00
CA LYS A 78 -24.64 39.49 -2.63
C LYS A 78 -24.65 40.56 -1.52
N PRO A 79 -25.40 41.65 -1.66
CA PRO A 79 -26.11 42.28 -0.54
C PRO A 79 -27.52 41.67 -0.40
#